data_AF-A0A9P8LCK2-F1
#
_entry.id   AF-A0A9P8LCK2-F1
#
_cell.length_a   1.000
_cell.length_b   1.000
_cell.length_c   1.000
_cell.angle_alpha   90.00
_cell.angle_beta   90.00
_cell.angle_gamma   90.00
#
_symmetry.space_group_name_H-M   'P 1'
#
loop_
_entity.id
_entity.type
_entity.pdbx_description
1 polymer ?
#
loop_
_entity_poly.entity_id
_entity_poly.type
_entity_poly.pdbx_seq_one_letter_code
_entity_poly.pdbx_strand_id
1 'polypeptide(L)'
;MDAVFEQLNKGEAITAGLKKVDKSQMTHKNPSLRATAPVPSRNDSTGSTGSARAKSPAPPGKKPKPESMRTKKPPKKELSGGKWLIENYDNEPEPINIDASITHSIQISKCRNTTIRVNGKANAISVDNTQRVSLIIDSLVSVVDTVKSPNFALQVLGSLPTILLDQVDGATVYLSKESLATEVFTSKCTSVNINVPPEDDDDDYRECPVPEQFVSTIENGRVVTKIVEHLG
;
A
#
# COMPACT_ATOMS: atom_id res chain seq x y z
N MET A 1 38.43 53.39 9.86
CA MET A 1 37.46 52.27 10.07
C MET A 1 36.21 52.81 10.78
N ASP A 2 35.90 54.10 10.61
CA ASP A 2 35.04 54.86 11.53
C ASP A 2 33.60 55.04 11.04
N ALA A 3 33.34 54.90 9.72
CA ALA A 3 32.01 55.04 9.14
C ALA A 3 31.05 53.89 9.49
N VAL A 4 31.58 52.70 9.81
CA VAL A 4 30.76 51.51 10.11
C VAL A 4 30.25 51.54 11.56
N PHE A 5 31.05 52.09 12.49
CA PHE A 5 30.68 52.19 13.89
C PHE A 5 29.75 53.37 14.18
N GLU A 6 29.83 54.47 13.40
CA GLU A 6 28.85 55.56 13.49
C GLU A 6 27.43 55.15 13.06
N GLN A 7 27.28 54.18 12.16
CA GLN A 7 25.96 53.68 11.75
C GLN A 7 25.32 52.79 12.83
N LEU A 8 26.13 52.13 13.67
CA LEU A 8 25.63 51.26 14.73
C LEU A 8 25.04 52.03 15.92
N ASN A 9 25.55 53.22 16.22
CA ASN A 9 25.10 54.06 17.35
C ASN A 9 23.84 54.91 17.07
N LYS A 10 23.15 54.67 15.94
CA LYS A 10 21.95 55.44 15.56
C LYS A 10 20.65 55.00 16.24
N GLY A 11 20.67 53.92 17.03
CA GLY A 11 19.54 53.48 17.86
C GLY A 11 18.20 53.44 17.11
N GLU A 12 17.14 53.99 17.72
CA GLU A 12 15.78 54.04 17.15
C GLU A 12 15.68 54.85 15.84
N ALA A 13 16.62 55.78 15.59
CA ALA A 13 16.64 56.61 14.40
C ALA A 13 17.02 55.84 13.11
N ILE A 14 17.53 54.61 13.22
CA ILE A 14 17.83 53.75 12.05
C ILE A 14 16.57 53.44 11.22
N THR A 15 15.39 53.52 11.83
CA THR A 15 14.11 53.25 11.17
C THR A 15 13.60 54.42 10.33
N ALA A 16 14.17 55.62 10.48
CA ALA A 16 13.74 56.82 9.75
C ALA A 16 14.04 56.77 8.24
N GLY A 17 15.02 55.96 7.83
CA GLY A 17 15.40 55.77 6.42
C GLY A 17 14.65 54.64 5.71
N LEU A 18 13.85 53.85 6.43
CA LEU A 18 13.09 52.75 5.83
C LEU A 18 11.84 53.29 5.15
N LYS A 19 11.60 52.85 3.90
CA LYS A 19 10.38 53.19 3.15
C LYS A 19 9.16 52.78 3.97
N LYS A 20 8.36 53.76 4.41
CA LYS A 20 7.10 53.49 5.11
C LYS A 20 6.15 52.76 4.17
N VAL A 21 5.75 51.56 4.57
CA VAL A 21 4.83 50.72 3.81
C VAL A 21 3.41 51.07 4.23
N ASP A 22 2.63 51.60 3.30
CA ASP A 22 1.23 51.92 3.54
C ASP A 22 0.39 50.67 3.78
N LYS A 23 -0.68 50.79 4.57
CA LYS A 23 -1.58 49.64 4.90
C LYS A 23 -2.14 48.99 3.64
N SER A 24 -2.30 49.74 2.56
CA SER A 24 -2.74 49.24 1.26
C SER A 24 -1.78 48.25 0.61
N GLN A 25 -0.50 48.23 1.01
CA GLN A 25 0.56 47.33 0.50
C GLN A 25 0.81 46.12 1.42
N MET A 26 0.13 46.04 2.56
CA MET A 26 0.24 44.90 3.47
C MET A 26 -0.70 43.78 3.02
N THR A 27 -0.14 42.70 2.49
CA THR A 27 -0.90 41.55 1.94
C THR A 27 -1.81 40.85 2.95
N HIS A 28 -1.55 40.96 4.25
CA HIS A 28 -2.42 40.41 5.30
C HIS A 28 -3.60 41.31 5.67
N LYS A 29 -3.58 42.60 5.29
CA LYS A 29 -4.67 43.57 5.53
C LYS A 29 -5.49 43.88 4.29
N ASN A 30 -5.00 43.50 3.10
CA ASN A 30 -5.67 43.74 1.84
C ASN A 30 -5.79 42.43 1.03
N PRO A 31 -6.89 41.66 1.19
CA PRO A 31 -7.07 40.34 0.58
C PRO A 31 -6.97 40.32 -0.95
N SER A 32 -7.22 41.45 -1.62
CA SER A 32 -7.13 41.59 -3.08
C SER A 32 -5.69 41.48 -3.62
N LEU A 33 -4.68 41.86 -2.83
CA LEU A 33 -3.25 41.73 -3.20
C LEU A 33 -2.74 40.28 -3.17
N ARG A 34 -3.50 39.37 -2.55
CA ARG A 34 -3.14 37.94 -2.48
C ARG A 34 -3.50 37.20 -3.76
N ALA A 35 -4.45 37.73 -4.54
CA ALA A 35 -4.95 37.08 -5.76
C ALA A 35 -4.01 37.23 -6.97
N THR A 36 -3.09 38.18 -6.94
CA THR A 36 -2.29 38.58 -8.12
C THR A 36 -0.80 38.26 -8.05
N ALA A 37 -0.34 37.51 -7.05
CA ALA A 37 1.07 37.07 -6.99
C ALA A 37 1.24 35.71 -7.70
N PRO A 38 1.87 35.64 -8.89
CA PRO A 38 2.19 34.37 -9.52
C PRO A 38 3.38 33.78 -8.77
N VAL A 39 3.21 32.59 -8.19
CA VAL A 39 4.33 31.82 -7.63
C VAL A 39 5.02 31.11 -8.80
N PRO A 40 6.29 31.42 -9.14
CA PRO A 40 6.97 30.71 -10.21
C PRO A 40 7.32 29.30 -9.73
N SER A 41 6.74 28.29 -10.38
CA SER A 41 7.17 26.89 -10.27
C SER A 41 8.56 26.75 -10.88
N ARG A 42 9.56 26.43 -10.06
CA ARG A 42 10.89 26.07 -10.53
C ARG A 42 10.87 24.62 -11.04
N ASN A 43 11.06 24.46 -12.35
CA ASN A 43 11.39 23.19 -12.98
C ASN A 43 12.88 22.86 -12.77
N ASP A 44 13.16 21.56 -12.77
CA ASP A 44 14.42 20.81 -12.69
C ASP A 44 15.77 21.53 -12.82
N SER A 45 16.68 21.20 -11.91
CA SER A 45 18.05 20.84 -12.30
C SER A 45 18.67 19.84 -11.31
N THR A 46 19.20 18.78 -11.91
CA THR A 46 20.06 17.73 -11.35
C THR A 46 21.43 18.29 -10.96
N GLY A 47 21.92 17.99 -9.75
CA GLY A 47 23.32 18.26 -9.40
C GLY A 47 23.68 18.13 -7.91
N SER A 48 24.25 16.97 -7.54
CA SER A 48 25.33 16.75 -6.56
C SER A 48 25.23 17.26 -5.10
N THR A 49 25.26 16.28 -4.18
CA THR A 49 26.05 16.20 -2.93
C THR A 49 26.05 17.37 -1.93
N GLY A 50 25.50 17.06 -0.74
CA GLY A 50 26.12 17.40 0.55
C GLY A 50 26.08 18.85 1.02
N SER A 51 25.10 19.21 1.84
CA SER A 51 25.33 19.95 3.10
C SER A 51 24.03 20.09 3.88
N ALA A 52 24.09 19.79 5.17
CA ALA A 52 23.00 19.88 6.11
C ALA A 52 22.43 21.31 6.17
N ARG A 53 21.12 21.45 5.95
CA ARG A 53 20.35 22.58 6.49
C ARG A 53 19.17 22.04 7.28
N ALA A 54 19.32 22.13 8.59
CA ALA A 54 18.35 21.75 9.61
C ALA A 54 16.95 22.22 9.24
N LYS A 55 16.04 21.26 9.04
CA LYS A 55 14.59 21.53 9.15
C LYS A 55 14.30 21.67 10.64
N SER A 56 13.81 22.83 11.05
CA SER A 56 13.33 23.06 12.42
C SER A 56 12.42 21.91 12.87
N PRO A 57 12.49 21.48 14.14
CA PRO A 57 11.66 20.39 14.63
C PRO A 57 10.19 20.79 14.49
N ALA A 58 9.42 19.95 13.81
CA ALA A 58 7.98 20.13 13.69
C ALA A 58 7.36 20.16 15.10
N PRO A 59 6.32 20.98 15.35
CA PRO A 59 5.69 21.06 16.66
C PRO A 59 5.16 19.68 17.08
N PRO A 60 5.43 19.22 18.31
CA PRO A 60 4.95 17.94 18.80
C PRO A 60 3.43 18.03 18.95
N GLY A 61 2.68 17.31 18.12
CA GLY A 61 1.22 17.25 18.26
C GLY A 61 0.41 16.97 17.00
N LYS A 62 0.98 17.01 15.80
CA LYS A 62 0.26 16.55 14.60
C LYS A 62 0.38 15.03 14.50
N LYS A 63 -0.51 14.33 15.21
CA LYS A 63 -0.87 12.95 14.88
C LYS A 63 -1.06 12.87 13.35
N PRO A 64 -0.51 11.86 12.66
CA PRO A 64 -0.73 11.72 11.22
C PRO A 64 -2.23 11.82 10.97
N LYS A 65 -2.63 12.66 10.00
CA LYS A 65 -4.05 12.80 9.66
C LYS A 65 -4.62 11.40 9.43
N PRO A 66 -5.81 11.09 10.00
CA PRO A 66 -6.44 9.79 9.80
C PRO A 66 -6.52 9.49 8.32
N GLU A 67 -6.39 8.21 7.95
CA GLU A 67 -6.26 7.78 6.57
C GLU A 67 -7.41 8.27 5.68
N SER A 68 -8.59 8.51 6.27
CA SER A 68 -9.75 9.12 5.62
C SER A 68 -9.56 10.57 5.14
N MET A 69 -8.54 11.29 5.63
CA MET A 69 -8.21 12.67 5.23
C MET A 69 -7.00 12.77 4.30
N ARG A 70 -6.39 11.64 3.90
CA ARG A 70 -5.40 11.64 2.81
C ARG A 70 -6.16 11.68 1.49
N THR A 71 -5.87 12.68 0.67
CA THR A 71 -6.44 12.78 -0.68
C THR A 71 -6.17 11.48 -1.42
N LYS A 72 -7.24 10.75 -1.81
CA LYS A 72 -7.13 9.50 -2.55
C LYS A 72 -6.39 9.78 -3.86
N LYS A 73 -5.34 9.00 -4.13
CA LYS A 73 -4.67 9.03 -5.43
C LYS A 73 -5.64 8.47 -6.48
N PRO A 74 -5.56 8.93 -7.74
CA PRO A 74 -6.40 8.38 -8.79
C PRO A 74 -6.12 6.88 -8.98
N PRO A 75 -7.13 6.09 -9.41
CA PRO A 75 -6.93 4.71 -9.83
C PRO A 75 -5.86 4.62 -10.91
N LYS A 76 -5.04 3.58 -10.84
CA LYS A 76 -3.88 3.41 -11.70
C LYS A 76 -3.80 1.97 -12.16
N LYS A 77 -3.77 1.76 -13.47
CA LYS A 77 -3.49 0.49 -14.12
C LYS A 77 -2.48 0.74 -15.24
N GLU A 78 -1.23 0.36 -15.03
CA GLU A 78 -0.19 0.52 -16.03
C GLU A 78 0.77 -0.67 -16.03
N LEU A 79 1.35 -0.96 -17.20
CA LEU A 79 2.45 -1.90 -17.36
C LEU A 79 3.75 -1.11 -17.46
N SER A 80 4.65 -1.30 -16.49
CA SER A 80 5.96 -0.65 -16.46
C SER A 80 7.05 -1.70 -16.30
N GLY A 81 7.90 -1.86 -17.32
CA GLY A 81 9.05 -2.76 -17.27
C GLY A 81 8.69 -4.23 -17.00
N GLY A 82 7.58 -4.72 -17.57
CA GLY A 82 7.08 -6.08 -17.32
C GLY A 82 6.35 -6.25 -15.98
N LYS A 83 6.15 -5.17 -15.22
CA LYS A 83 5.38 -5.18 -13.99
C LYS A 83 4.06 -4.42 -14.16
N TRP A 84 2.94 -5.11 -13.94
CA TRP A 84 1.63 -4.49 -13.86
C TRP A 84 1.46 -3.85 -12.48
N LEU A 85 1.07 -2.57 -12.46
CA LEU A 85 0.74 -1.82 -11.25
C LEU A 85 -0.76 -1.52 -11.26
N ILE A 86 -1.48 -2.04 -10.27
CA ILE A 86 -2.91 -1.84 -10.05
C ILE A 86 -3.09 -1.21 -8.69
N GLU A 87 -3.42 0.08 -8.66
CA GLU A 87 -3.44 0.84 -7.41
C GLU A 87 -4.66 1.75 -7.28
N ASN A 88 -5.13 1.94 -6.04
CA ASN A 88 -6.12 2.94 -5.65
C ASN A 88 -7.52 2.78 -6.30
N TYR A 89 -7.89 1.57 -6.72
CA TYR A 89 -9.26 1.26 -7.14
C TYR A 89 -10.19 1.11 -5.92
N ASP A 90 -11.41 1.63 -5.98
CA ASP A 90 -12.31 1.65 -4.83
C ASP A 90 -13.78 1.55 -5.24
N ASN A 91 -14.42 0.44 -4.89
CA ASN A 91 -15.81 0.10 -5.27
C ASN A 91 -16.04 0.08 -6.78
N GLU A 92 -15.12 -0.52 -7.53
CA GLU A 92 -15.35 -0.75 -8.96
C GLU A 92 -16.48 -1.77 -9.17
N PRO A 93 -17.51 -1.45 -9.97
CA PRO A 93 -18.62 -2.36 -10.22
C PRO A 93 -18.21 -3.53 -11.12
N GLU A 94 -17.27 -3.30 -12.03
CA GLU A 94 -16.82 -4.27 -13.02
C GLU A 94 -15.43 -4.82 -12.66
N PRO A 95 -15.16 -6.10 -12.97
CA PRO A 95 -13.83 -6.68 -12.76
C PRO A 95 -12.74 -5.97 -13.56
N ILE A 96 -11.60 -5.72 -12.92
CA ILE A 96 -10.40 -5.20 -13.58
C ILE A 96 -9.67 -6.36 -14.24
N ASN A 97 -9.81 -6.48 -15.56
CA ASN A 97 -9.14 -7.53 -16.34
C ASN A 97 -7.70 -7.16 -16.70
N ILE A 98 -6.76 -8.10 -16.51
CA ILE A 98 -5.33 -7.95 -16.82
C ILE A 98 -4.92 -9.15 -17.67
N ASP A 99 -4.49 -8.90 -18.90
CA ASP A 99 -3.91 -9.94 -19.75
C ASP A 99 -2.40 -10.02 -19.47
N ALA A 100 -1.99 -11.08 -18.79
CA ALA A 100 -0.64 -11.27 -18.33
C ALA A 100 0.11 -12.31 -19.19
N SER A 101 1.42 -12.09 -19.32
CA SER A 101 2.34 -13.04 -19.94
C SER A 101 3.24 -13.64 -18.86
N ILE A 102 3.91 -14.76 -19.16
CA ILE A 102 4.68 -15.52 -18.17
C ILE A 102 5.83 -14.73 -17.54
N THR A 103 6.31 -13.69 -18.22
CA THR A 103 7.35 -12.78 -17.72
C THR A 103 6.79 -11.66 -16.84
N HIS A 104 5.48 -11.42 -16.89
CA HIS A 104 4.86 -10.32 -16.16
C HIS A 104 4.73 -10.63 -14.68
N SER A 105 5.04 -9.63 -13.85
CA SER A 105 4.72 -9.64 -12.41
C SER A 105 3.62 -8.63 -12.13
N ILE A 106 2.73 -8.91 -11.19
CA ILE A 106 1.58 -8.05 -10.91
C ILE A 106 1.66 -7.55 -9.47
N GLN A 107 1.50 -6.25 -9.28
CA GLN A 107 1.41 -5.63 -7.97
C GLN A 107 0.06 -4.93 -7.84
N ILE A 108 -0.72 -5.36 -6.85
CA ILE A 108 -2.01 -4.82 -6.48
C ILE A 108 -1.84 -4.11 -5.14
N SER A 109 -2.16 -2.82 -5.07
CA SER A 109 -2.04 -2.07 -3.82
C SER A 109 -3.22 -1.13 -3.57
N LYS A 110 -3.61 -0.93 -2.31
CA LYS A 110 -4.61 0.09 -1.93
C LYS A 110 -5.93 0.00 -2.70
N CYS A 111 -6.31 -1.20 -3.09
CA CYS A 111 -7.59 -1.45 -3.74
C CYS A 111 -8.63 -1.84 -2.69
N ARG A 112 -9.89 -1.44 -2.88
CA ARG A 112 -10.98 -1.74 -1.95
C ARG A 112 -12.24 -2.17 -2.67
N ASN A 113 -12.88 -3.24 -2.19
CA ASN A 113 -14.17 -3.74 -2.68
C ASN A 113 -14.18 -3.86 -4.21
N THR A 114 -13.23 -4.61 -4.76
CA THR A 114 -12.98 -4.68 -6.20
C THR A 114 -12.52 -6.09 -6.56
N THR A 115 -12.97 -6.55 -7.73
CA THR A 115 -12.53 -7.82 -8.31
C THR A 115 -11.44 -7.57 -9.35
N ILE A 116 -10.36 -8.33 -9.29
CA ILE A 116 -9.25 -8.28 -10.24
C ILE A 116 -9.11 -9.65 -10.88
N ARG A 117 -9.16 -9.69 -12.21
CA ARG A 117 -9.06 -10.91 -13.01
C ARG A 117 -7.76 -10.89 -13.79
N VAL A 118 -6.91 -11.88 -13.58
CA VAL A 118 -5.65 -12.07 -14.30
C VAL A 118 -5.82 -13.22 -15.27
N ASN A 119 -5.86 -12.89 -16.56
CA ASN A 119 -5.95 -13.86 -17.64
C ASN A 119 -4.55 -14.26 -18.10
N GLY A 120 -4.39 -15.53 -18.44
CA GLY A 120 -3.12 -16.12 -18.85
C GLY A 120 -2.21 -16.48 -17.68
N LYS A 121 -0.97 -16.82 -18.01
CA LYS A 121 0.02 -17.27 -17.02
C LYS A 121 0.96 -16.12 -16.68
N ALA A 122 1.03 -15.70 -15.42
CA ALA A 122 1.97 -14.68 -14.96
C ALA A 122 3.08 -15.28 -14.08
N ASN A 123 4.13 -14.51 -13.79
CA ASN A 123 5.22 -14.98 -12.94
C ASN A 123 4.80 -15.05 -11.47
N ALA A 124 4.40 -13.91 -10.91
CA ALA A 124 4.06 -13.73 -9.50
C ALA A 124 3.06 -12.59 -9.32
N ILE A 125 2.29 -12.63 -8.24
CA ILE A 125 1.38 -11.56 -7.83
C ILE A 125 1.69 -11.14 -6.39
N SER A 126 1.80 -9.84 -6.16
CA SER A 126 1.90 -9.24 -4.83
C SER A 126 0.68 -8.37 -4.56
N VAL A 127 0.00 -8.61 -3.45
CA VAL A 127 -1.18 -7.88 -2.98
C VAL A 127 -0.84 -7.23 -1.64
N ASP A 128 -0.86 -5.91 -1.56
CA ASP A 128 -0.50 -5.19 -0.34
C ASP A 128 -1.53 -4.12 0.03
N ASN A 129 -1.90 -4.07 1.31
CA ASN A 129 -2.72 -3.01 1.87
C ASN A 129 -4.03 -2.81 1.10
N THR A 130 -4.77 -3.90 0.88
CA THR A 130 -6.08 -3.90 0.21
C THR A 130 -7.20 -4.19 1.20
N GLN A 131 -8.47 -4.07 0.80
CA GLN A 131 -9.59 -4.43 1.67
C GLN A 131 -10.74 -5.00 0.84
N ARG A 132 -11.21 -6.22 1.13
CA ARG A 132 -12.29 -6.86 0.36
C ARG A 132 -11.97 -6.95 -1.13
N VAL A 133 -10.76 -7.42 -1.46
CA VAL A 133 -10.36 -7.63 -2.86
C VAL A 133 -10.52 -9.11 -3.19
N SER A 134 -11.15 -9.36 -4.34
CA SER A 134 -11.27 -10.70 -4.92
C SER A 134 -10.31 -10.80 -6.09
N LEU A 135 -9.37 -11.73 -6.02
CA LEU A 135 -8.40 -12.00 -7.07
C LEU A 135 -8.74 -13.32 -7.75
N ILE A 136 -8.89 -13.31 -9.06
CA ILE A 136 -9.12 -14.51 -9.85
C ILE A 136 -7.96 -14.67 -10.83
N ILE A 137 -7.31 -15.83 -10.83
CA ILE A 137 -6.12 -16.10 -11.63
C ILE A 137 -6.29 -17.38 -12.46
N ASP A 138 -5.72 -17.39 -13.66
CA ASP A 138 -5.59 -18.63 -14.43
C ASP A 138 -4.41 -19.45 -13.88
N SER A 139 -3.16 -19.03 -14.11
CA SER A 139 -1.99 -19.74 -13.59
C SER A 139 -0.85 -18.81 -13.20
N LEU A 140 -0.05 -19.24 -12.23
CA LEU A 140 1.20 -18.57 -11.86
C LEU A 140 2.38 -19.52 -11.91
N VAL A 141 3.55 -18.96 -12.19
CA VAL A 141 4.82 -19.69 -12.16
C VAL A 141 5.29 -19.91 -10.72
N SER A 142 5.02 -18.96 -9.82
CA SER A 142 5.61 -18.97 -8.47
C SER A 142 4.58 -18.78 -7.36
N VAL A 143 4.19 -17.54 -7.07
CA VAL A 143 3.55 -17.21 -5.79
C VAL A 143 2.49 -16.13 -5.90
N VAL A 144 1.47 -16.24 -5.04
CA VAL A 144 0.63 -15.11 -4.61
C VAL A 144 1.07 -14.69 -3.21
N ASP A 145 1.61 -13.49 -3.08
CA ASP A 145 2.04 -12.90 -1.81
C ASP A 145 1.03 -11.83 -1.38
N THR A 146 0.33 -12.05 -0.27
CA THR A 146 -0.74 -11.18 0.21
C THR A 146 -0.44 -10.67 1.60
N VAL A 147 -0.32 -9.35 1.73
CA VAL A 147 0.07 -8.66 2.96
C VAL A 147 -1.01 -7.63 3.34
N LYS A 148 -1.40 -7.58 4.62
CA LYS A 148 -2.32 -6.55 5.17
C LYS A 148 -3.60 -6.36 4.35
N SER A 149 -4.27 -7.45 4.03
CA SER A 149 -5.41 -7.44 3.11
C SER A 149 -6.61 -8.16 3.71
N PRO A 150 -7.36 -7.55 4.64
CA PRO A 150 -8.52 -8.19 5.26
C PRO A 150 -9.64 -8.48 4.26
N ASN A 151 -10.38 -9.58 4.51
CA ASN A 151 -11.45 -10.11 3.65
C ASN A 151 -10.96 -10.37 2.22
N PHE A 152 -9.80 -10.99 2.08
CA PHE A 152 -9.24 -11.32 0.78
C PHE A 152 -9.87 -12.60 0.22
N ALA A 153 -10.19 -12.62 -1.07
CA ALA A 153 -10.61 -13.83 -1.75
C ALA A 153 -9.67 -14.13 -2.92
N LEU A 154 -9.28 -15.40 -3.06
CA LEU A 154 -8.46 -15.87 -4.18
C LEU A 154 -9.17 -17.05 -4.84
N GLN A 155 -9.31 -17.01 -6.16
CA GLN A 155 -9.76 -18.16 -6.94
C GLN A 155 -8.72 -18.50 -8.01
N VAL A 156 -8.22 -19.72 -7.95
CA VAL A 156 -7.25 -20.28 -8.89
C VAL A 156 -8.01 -21.18 -9.87
N LEU A 157 -7.88 -20.93 -11.17
CA LEU A 157 -8.50 -21.77 -12.20
C LEU A 157 -7.57 -22.85 -12.76
N GLY A 158 -6.28 -22.59 -12.80
CA GLY A 158 -5.23 -23.49 -13.26
C GLY A 158 -4.24 -23.77 -12.14
N SER A 159 -2.94 -23.62 -12.39
CA SER A 159 -1.89 -24.00 -11.42
C SER A 159 -1.34 -22.82 -10.61
N LEU A 160 -1.07 -23.07 -9.32
CA LEU A 160 -0.41 -22.15 -8.41
C LEU A 160 0.49 -22.93 -7.44
N PRO A 161 1.82 -22.72 -7.41
CA PRO A 161 2.68 -23.44 -6.47
C PRO A 161 2.52 -23.00 -5.01
N THR A 162 2.48 -21.69 -4.74
CA THR A 162 2.57 -21.18 -3.37
C THR A 162 1.66 -19.98 -3.11
N ILE A 163 1.07 -19.94 -1.92
CA ILE A 163 0.34 -18.80 -1.36
C ILE A 163 1.03 -18.36 -0.07
N LEU A 164 1.35 -17.07 0.04
CA LEU A 164 1.82 -16.44 1.26
C LEU A 164 0.76 -15.46 1.75
N LEU A 165 0.32 -15.63 2.99
CA LEU A 165 -0.60 -14.72 3.67
C LEU A 165 0.10 -14.15 4.91
N ASP A 166 0.28 -12.83 4.97
CA ASP A 166 0.79 -12.12 6.14
C ASP A 166 -0.16 -11.01 6.58
N GLN A 167 -0.54 -11.02 7.86
CA GLN A 167 -1.46 -10.01 8.43
C GLN A 167 -2.79 -9.92 7.66
N VAL A 168 -3.34 -11.07 7.26
CA VAL A 168 -4.64 -11.17 6.58
C VAL A 168 -5.69 -11.64 7.57
N ASP A 169 -6.76 -10.85 7.73
CA ASP A 169 -7.91 -11.18 8.58
C ASP A 169 -9.13 -11.48 7.72
N GLY A 170 -9.50 -12.76 7.65
CA GLY A 170 -10.48 -13.30 6.71
C GLY A 170 -9.87 -13.51 5.33
N ALA A 171 -9.57 -14.76 4.99
CA ALA A 171 -9.14 -15.15 3.65
C ALA A 171 -9.93 -16.37 3.16
N THR A 172 -10.48 -16.29 1.94
CA THR A 172 -11.15 -17.43 1.31
C THR A 172 -10.42 -17.77 0.02
N VAL A 173 -9.79 -18.94 -0.02
CA VAL A 173 -9.04 -19.43 -1.17
C VAL A 173 -9.83 -20.55 -1.84
N TYR A 174 -9.98 -20.51 -3.16
CA TYR A 174 -10.57 -21.56 -3.98
C TYR A 174 -9.50 -22.13 -4.90
N LEU A 175 -9.20 -23.41 -4.75
CA LEU A 175 -8.21 -24.12 -5.57
C LEU A 175 -8.90 -24.78 -6.78
N SER A 176 -8.16 -24.93 -7.87
CA SER A 176 -8.53 -25.80 -8.99
C SER A 176 -8.01 -27.23 -8.76
N LYS A 177 -8.51 -28.19 -9.57
CA LYS A 177 -8.00 -29.57 -9.62
C LYS A 177 -6.50 -29.63 -9.96
N GLU A 178 -5.97 -28.62 -10.67
CA GLU A 178 -4.55 -28.50 -11.04
C GLU A 178 -3.67 -27.87 -9.93
N SER A 179 -4.27 -27.36 -8.87
CA SER A 179 -3.59 -26.64 -7.78
C SER A 179 -3.71 -27.34 -6.42
N LEU A 180 -4.01 -28.64 -6.40
CA LEU A 180 -4.10 -29.41 -5.15
C LEU A 180 -2.78 -29.52 -4.38
N ALA A 181 -1.64 -29.31 -5.06
CA ALA A 181 -0.31 -29.30 -4.46
C ALA A 181 0.14 -27.91 -3.96
N THR A 182 -0.75 -26.90 -3.94
CA THR A 182 -0.40 -25.55 -3.49
C THR A 182 -0.01 -25.54 -2.02
N GLU A 183 1.16 -25.00 -1.71
CA GLU A 183 1.59 -24.74 -0.34
C GLU A 183 1.04 -23.40 0.15
N VAL A 184 0.45 -23.38 1.35
CA VAL A 184 -0.08 -22.16 1.96
C VAL A 184 0.69 -21.84 3.23
N PHE A 185 1.37 -20.69 3.24
CA PHE A 185 2.07 -20.18 4.41
C PHE A 185 1.26 -19.03 5.02
N THR A 186 1.01 -19.11 6.33
CA THR A 186 0.29 -18.09 7.07
C THR A 186 1.18 -17.47 8.16
N SER A 187 1.12 -16.15 8.29
CA SER A 187 1.78 -15.38 9.33
C SER A 187 0.82 -14.32 9.86
N LYS A 188 0.50 -14.34 11.15
CA LYS A 188 -0.42 -13.38 11.78
C LYS A 188 -1.76 -13.24 11.04
N CYS A 189 -2.28 -14.36 10.54
CA CYS A 189 -3.56 -14.41 9.86
C CYS A 189 -4.63 -14.99 10.77
N THR A 190 -5.88 -14.63 10.50
CA THR A 190 -7.06 -15.12 11.20
C THR A 190 -8.14 -15.50 10.20
N SER A 191 -8.96 -16.52 10.49
CA SER A 191 -10.09 -16.94 9.65
C SER A 191 -9.70 -17.21 8.19
N VAL A 192 -8.70 -18.05 7.99
CA VAL A 192 -8.25 -18.48 6.64
C VAL A 192 -8.93 -19.81 6.30
N ASN A 193 -9.62 -19.86 5.16
CA ASN A 193 -10.35 -21.01 4.67
C ASN A 193 -9.87 -21.39 3.27
N ILE A 194 -9.47 -22.65 3.09
CA ILE A 194 -9.07 -23.21 1.80
C ILE A 194 -10.20 -24.11 1.31
N ASN A 195 -10.73 -23.81 0.13
CA ASN A 195 -11.79 -24.58 -0.52
C ASN A 195 -11.12 -25.51 -1.54
N VAL A 196 -11.18 -26.80 -1.24
CA VAL A 196 -10.66 -27.86 -2.10
C VAL A 196 -11.76 -28.23 -3.11
N PRO A 197 -11.45 -28.27 -4.41
CA PRO A 197 -12.44 -28.61 -5.43
C PRO A 197 -12.90 -30.05 -5.25
N PRO A 198 -14.16 -30.34 -5.61
CA PRO A 198 -14.68 -31.71 -5.61
C PRO A 198 -13.98 -32.59 -6.66
N GLU A 199 -14.11 -33.91 -6.50
CA GLU A 199 -13.66 -34.87 -7.53
C GLU A 199 -14.57 -34.79 -8.77
N ASP A 200 -15.88 -34.78 -8.56
CA ASP A 200 -16.92 -34.65 -9.59
C ASP A 200 -17.45 -33.21 -9.69
N ASP A 201 -17.81 -32.76 -10.90
CA ASP A 201 -18.18 -31.35 -11.14
C ASP A 201 -19.58 -30.98 -10.59
N ASP A 202 -20.38 -31.97 -10.18
CA ASP A 202 -21.72 -31.77 -9.59
C ASP A 202 -21.68 -31.60 -8.05
N ASP A 203 -20.53 -31.82 -7.41
CA ASP A 203 -20.36 -31.72 -5.97
C ASP A 203 -19.92 -30.31 -5.52
N ASP A 204 -20.11 -30.01 -4.25
CA ASP A 204 -19.69 -28.74 -3.65
C ASP A 204 -18.19 -28.75 -3.25
N TYR A 205 -17.60 -27.56 -3.21
CA TYR A 205 -16.26 -27.38 -2.64
C TYR A 205 -16.23 -27.80 -1.16
N ARG A 206 -15.17 -28.51 -0.77
CA ARG A 206 -14.92 -28.81 0.64
C ARG A 206 -14.13 -27.68 1.29
N GLU A 207 -14.75 -27.00 2.24
CA GLU A 207 -14.12 -25.98 3.04
C GLU A 207 -13.18 -26.60 4.09
N CYS A 208 -11.93 -26.15 4.13
CA CYS A 208 -10.89 -26.61 5.04
C CYS A 208 -10.30 -25.38 5.78
N PRO A 209 -10.70 -25.12 7.03
CA PRO A 209 -10.13 -24.02 7.80
C PRO A 209 -8.66 -24.28 8.14
N VAL A 210 -7.81 -23.26 8.01
CA VAL A 210 -6.40 -23.33 8.37
C VAL A 210 -6.24 -23.07 9.87
N PRO A 211 -5.53 -23.93 10.62
CA PRO A 211 -5.31 -23.70 12.04
C PRO A 211 -4.52 -22.40 12.30
N GLU A 212 -5.00 -21.60 13.24
CA GLU A 212 -4.40 -20.32 13.63
C GLU A 212 -3.79 -20.34 15.05
N GLN A 213 -4.08 -21.37 15.85
CA GLN A 213 -3.56 -21.53 17.20
C GLN A 213 -2.52 -22.66 17.28
N PHE A 214 -1.40 -22.36 17.95
CA PHE A 214 -0.32 -23.30 18.19
C PHE A 214 -0.03 -23.37 19.69
N VAL A 215 0.30 -24.57 20.17
CA VAL A 215 0.80 -24.78 21.53
C VAL A 215 2.30 -25.05 21.48
N SER A 216 3.06 -24.31 22.28
CA SER A 216 4.49 -24.53 22.45
C SER A 216 4.77 -25.06 23.85
N THR A 217 5.35 -26.26 23.94
CA THR A 217 5.74 -26.92 25.18
C THR A 217 7.26 -27.05 25.27
N ILE A 218 7.79 -27.19 26.49
CA ILE A 218 9.20 -27.48 26.73
C ILE A 218 9.35 -28.99 26.95
N GLU A 219 9.94 -29.68 25.98
CA GLU A 219 10.22 -31.13 26.04
C GLU A 219 11.74 -31.34 26.00
N ASN A 220 12.31 -32.00 27.01
CA ASN A 220 13.76 -32.25 27.12
C ASN A 220 14.62 -30.98 26.93
N GLY A 221 14.17 -29.84 27.46
CA GLY A 221 14.87 -28.55 27.34
C GLY A 221 14.80 -27.90 25.96
N ARG A 222 13.98 -28.41 25.03
CA ARG A 222 13.74 -27.81 23.72
C ARG A 222 12.28 -27.38 23.58
N VAL A 223 12.06 -26.32 22.81
CA VAL A 223 10.71 -25.87 22.45
C VAL A 223 10.17 -26.76 21.34
N VAL A 224 9.01 -27.38 21.56
CA VAL A 224 8.27 -28.15 20.55
C VAL A 224 6.93 -27.46 20.33
N THR A 225 6.60 -27.16 19.06
CA THR A 225 5.35 -26.50 18.69
C THR A 225 4.45 -27.47 17.93
N LYS A 226 3.19 -27.53 18.33
CA LYS A 226 2.15 -28.36 17.70
C LYS A 226 0.94 -27.49 17.37
N ILE A 227 0.22 -27.85 16.32
CA ILE A 227 -1.07 -27.24 15.98
C ILE A 227 -2.08 -27.63 17.05
N VAL A 228 -2.94 -26.69 17.46
CA VAL A 228 -4.10 -27.01 18.30
C VAL A 228 -5.23 -27.50 17.38
N GLU A 229 -5.49 -28.80 17.40
CA GLU A 229 -6.67 -29.36 16.74
C GLU A 229 -7.89 -29.13 17.63
N HIS A 230 -8.82 -28.29 17.17
CA HIS A 230 -10.20 -28.36 17.63
C HIS A 230 -10.94 -29.31 16.68
N LEU A 231 -11.55 -30.37 17.21
CA LEU A 231 -12.57 -31.14 16.49
C LEU A 231 -13.76 -30.19 16.27
N GLY A 232 -13.80 -29.54 15.11
CA GLY A 232 -14.89 -28.68 14.64
C GLY A 232 -15.36 -29.17 13.29
#